data_AF-A0A2D9C523-F1
#
_entry.id   AF-A0A2D9C523-F1
#
_cell.length_a   1.000
_cell.length_b   1.000
_cell.length_c   1.000
_cell.angle_alpha   90.00
_cell.angle_beta   90.00
_cell.angle_gamma   90.00
#
_symmetry.space_group_name_H-M   'P 1'
#
loop_
_entity.id
_entity.type
_entity.pdbx_description
1 polymer ?
#
loop_
_entity_poly.entity_id
_entity_poly.type
_entity_poly.pdbx_seq_one_letter_code
_entity_poly.pdbx_strand_id
1 'polypeptide(L)'
;MQAMVPMPKEMLVDDLTLLAALVVKPAGESSDDHAMRIQAIANELSVYPADIVKYAIKQVSETTTFWPAYSEFHKHIKWRLRRRELMLSSLQQKKLDLTA
;
A
#
# COMPACT_ATOMS: atom_id res chain seq x y z
N MET A 1 9.42 10.95 13.65
CA MET A 1 8.45 10.50 12.62
C MET A 1 9.08 10.72 11.25
N GLN A 2 9.49 9.67 10.55
CA GLN A 2 9.92 9.80 9.16
C GLN A 2 8.67 9.81 8.27
N ALA A 3 8.43 10.90 7.57
CA ALA A 3 7.35 11.01 6.59
C ALA A 3 7.81 10.40 5.25
N MET A 4 6.89 9.81 4.49
CA MET A 4 7.15 9.24 3.16
C MET A 4 8.09 8.03 3.12
N VAL A 5 8.21 7.30 4.23
CA VAL A 5 9.04 6.09 4.28
C VAL A 5 8.19 4.84 4.06
N PRO A 6 8.55 3.98 3.10
CA PRO A 6 7.89 2.70 2.92
C PRO A 6 8.18 1.74 4.07
N MET A 7 7.28 0.78 4.26
CA MET A 7 7.53 -0.33 5.19
C MET A 7 8.30 -1.45 4.49
N PRO A 8 9.04 -2.28 5.24
CA PRO A 8 9.68 -3.47 4.72
C PRO A 8 8.67 -4.38 3.99
N LYS A 9 9.12 -4.98 2.88
CA LYS A 9 8.26 -5.83 2.06
C LYS A 9 7.77 -7.06 2.83
N GLU A 10 8.58 -7.60 3.72
CA GLU A 10 8.25 -8.75 4.55
C GLU A 10 7.00 -8.46 5.41
N MET A 11 6.93 -7.26 5.98
CA MET A 11 5.74 -6.84 6.74
C MET A 11 4.51 -6.65 5.86
N LEU A 12 4.68 -6.25 4.58
CA LEU A 12 3.56 -6.17 3.64
C LEU A 12 3.03 -7.56 3.28
N VAL A 13 3.94 -8.53 3.13
CA VAL A 13 3.56 -9.92 2.91
C VAL A 13 2.75 -10.42 4.10
N ASP A 14 3.20 -10.17 5.33
CA ASP A 14 2.46 -10.55 6.55
C ASP A 14 1.04 -9.93 6.58
N ASP A 15 0.94 -8.61 6.34
CA ASP A 15 -0.35 -7.89 6.33
C ASP A 15 -1.29 -8.42 5.22
N LEU A 16 -0.75 -8.74 4.04
CA LEU A 16 -1.53 -9.29 2.91
C LEU A 16 -1.89 -10.76 3.12
N THR A 17 -1.06 -11.54 3.81
CA THR A 17 -1.38 -12.91 4.21
C THR A 17 -2.52 -12.92 5.23
N LEU A 18 -2.54 -11.96 6.16
CA LEU A 18 -3.69 -11.78 7.07
C LEU A 18 -4.95 -11.43 6.28
N LEU A 19 -4.86 -10.50 5.32
CA LEU A 19 -5.99 -10.18 4.43
C LEU A 19 -6.48 -11.42 3.67
N ALA A 20 -5.57 -12.29 3.22
CA ALA A 20 -5.92 -13.52 2.49
C ALA A 20 -6.74 -14.49 3.33
N ALA A 21 -6.55 -14.49 4.65
CA ALA A 21 -7.34 -15.28 5.58
C ALA A 21 -8.75 -14.69 5.82
N LEU A 22 -8.97 -13.40 5.52
CA LEU A 22 -10.23 -12.70 5.74
C LEU A 22 -11.15 -12.66 4.52
N VAL A 23 -10.62 -12.92 3.33
CA VAL A 23 -11.36 -12.81 2.06
C VAL A 23 -11.47 -14.15 1.35
N VAL A 24 -12.46 -14.27 0.48
CA VAL A 24 -12.68 -15.46 -0.33
C VAL A 24 -11.60 -15.55 -1.40
N LYS A 25 -10.85 -16.64 -1.36
CA LYS A 25 -9.88 -17.02 -2.40
C LYS A 25 -10.59 -17.26 -3.74
N PRO A 26 -10.00 -16.84 -4.88
CA PRO A 26 -10.55 -17.15 -6.20
C PRO A 26 -10.64 -18.66 -6.45
N ALA A 27 -11.73 -19.10 -7.08
CA ALA A 27 -11.94 -20.51 -7.39
C ALA A 27 -10.88 -21.03 -8.37
N GLY A 28 -10.40 -22.26 -8.15
CA GLY A 28 -9.45 -22.93 -9.04
C GLY A 28 -7.97 -22.56 -8.85
N GLU A 29 -7.64 -21.65 -7.93
CA GLU A 29 -6.24 -21.32 -7.63
C GLU A 29 -5.60 -22.30 -6.63
N SER A 30 -4.32 -22.60 -6.81
CA SER A 30 -3.50 -23.33 -5.83
C SER A 30 -3.04 -22.42 -4.68
N SER A 31 -2.42 -22.98 -3.64
CA SER A 31 -1.75 -22.17 -2.60
C SER A 31 -0.66 -21.28 -3.18
N ASP A 32 0.05 -21.79 -4.18
CA ASP A 32 1.23 -21.16 -4.76
C ASP A 32 0.83 -19.97 -5.64
N ASP A 33 -0.28 -20.10 -6.38
CA ASP A 33 -0.86 -18.98 -7.15
C ASP A 33 -1.24 -17.82 -6.23
N HIS A 34 -1.83 -18.13 -5.08
CA HIS A 34 -2.23 -17.12 -4.10
C HIS A 34 -0.99 -16.46 -3.46
N ALA A 35 0.03 -17.24 -3.09
CA ALA A 35 1.29 -16.71 -2.59
C ALA A 35 1.98 -15.80 -3.62
N MET A 36 1.96 -16.17 -4.89
CA MET A 36 2.46 -15.35 -5.99
C MET A 36 1.72 -14.01 -6.08
N ARG A 37 0.39 -14.00 -5.95
CA ARG A 37 -0.41 -12.76 -5.92
C ARG A 37 -0.06 -11.86 -4.74
N ILE A 38 0.09 -12.44 -3.54
CA ILE A 38 0.52 -11.70 -2.35
C ILE A 38 1.85 -11.02 -2.62
N GLN A 39 2.83 -11.75 -3.17
CA GLN A 39 4.15 -11.21 -3.49
C GLN A 39 4.10 -10.10 -4.55
N ALA A 40 3.27 -10.27 -5.58
CA ALA A 40 3.08 -9.26 -6.62
C ALA A 40 2.48 -7.97 -6.05
N ILE A 41 1.43 -8.08 -5.22
CA ILE A 41 0.81 -6.91 -4.59
C ILE A 41 1.79 -6.27 -3.58
N ALA A 42 2.52 -7.06 -2.79
CA ALA A 42 3.53 -6.55 -1.86
C ALA A 42 4.63 -5.77 -2.58
N ASN A 43 5.11 -6.26 -3.74
CA ASN A 43 6.07 -5.54 -4.57
C ASN A 43 5.55 -4.16 -4.99
N GLU A 44 4.34 -4.10 -5.54
CA GLU A 44 3.74 -2.84 -5.97
C GLU A 44 3.50 -1.89 -4.80
N LEU A 45 3.13 -2.39 -3.63
CA LEU A 45 2.87 -1.57 -2.45
C LEU A 45 4.14 -1.08 -1.75
N SER A 46 5.28 -1.76 -1.95
CA SER A 46 6.55 -1.47 -1.25
C SER A 46 7.17 -0.12 -1.57
N VAL A 47 6.69 0.57 -2.61
CA VAL A 47 7.17 1.91 -2.98
C VAL A 47 6.43 3.04 -2.25
N TYR A 48 5.32 2.73 -1.59
CA TYR A 48 4.46 3.74 -0.97
C TYR A 48 4.71 3.88 0.54
N PRO A 49 4.40 5.07 1.11
CA PRO A 49 4.57 5.30 2.54
C PRO A 49 3.76 4.32 3.39
N ALA A 50 4.41 3.76 4.42
CA ALA A 50 3.88 2.68 5.25
C ALA A 50 2.47 2.93 5.79
N ASP A 51 2.21 4.15 6.26
CA ASP A 51 0.94 4.50 6.87
C ASP A 51 -0.19 4.67 5.84
N ILE A 52 0.12 5.09 4.62
CA ILE A 52 -0.84 5.11 3.50
C ILE A 52 -1.18 3.68 3.10
N VAL A 53 -0.18 2.80 3.01
CA VAL A 53 -0.40 1.39 2.66
C VAL A 53 -1.23 0.68 3.71
N LYS A 54 -0.90 0.82 5.00
CA LYS A 54 -1.70 0.26 6.10
C LYS A 54 -3.15 0.73 6.07
N TYR A 55 -3.37 2.01 5.78
CA TYR A 55 -4.72 2.52 5.61
C TYR A 55 -5.43 1.86 4.42
N ALA A 56 -4.76 1.73 3.27
CA ALA A 56 -5.34 1.11 2.08
C ALA A 56 -5.70 -0.37 2.31
N ILE A 57 -4.80 -1.16 2.92
CA ILE A 57 -5.06 -2.57 3.27
C ILE A 57 -6.27 -2.66 4.20
N LYS A 58 -6.34 -1.81 5.22
CA LYS A 58 -7.49 -1.78 6.13
C LYS A 58 -8.80 -1.49 5.40
N GLN A 59 -8.85 -0.47 4.54
CA GLN A 59 -10.07 -0.16 3.79
C GLN A 59 -10.49 -1.29 2.86
N VAL A 60 -9.55 -1.94 2.18
CA VAL A 60 -9.84 -3.08 1.32
C VAL A 60 -10.37 -4.26 2.15
N SER A 61 -9.79 -4.53 3.32
CA SER A 61 -10.23 -5.61 4.22
C SER A 61 -11.66 -5.42 4.74
N GLU A 62 -12.10 -4.16 4.89
CA GLU A 62 -13.43 -3.82 5.41
C GLU A 62 -14.51 -3.79 4.31
N THR A 63 -14.11 -3.74 3.04
CA THR A 63 -15.03 -3.48 1.92
C THR A 63 -15.09 -4.58 0.88
N THR A 64 -14.12 -5.49 0.85
CA THR A 64 -14.01 -6.51 -0.20
C THR A 64 -14.26 -7.91 0.35
N THR A 65 -15.11 -8.68 -0.32
CA THR A 65 -15.38 -10.08 0.02
C THR A 65 -14.42 -11.06 -0.67
N PHE A 66 -13.98 -10.75 -1.90
CA PHE A 66 -13.09 -11.62 -2.69
C PHE A 66 -11.65 -11.09 -2.66
N TRP A 67 -10.68 -11.94 -3.01
CA TRP A 67 -9.29 -11.50 -3.12
C TRP A 67 -9.16 -10.26 -4.04
N PRO A 68 -8.66 -9.13 -3.53
CA PRO A 68 -8.69 -7.86 -4.24
C PRO A 68 -7.64 -7.79 -5.36
N ALA A 69 -7.97 -7.03 -6.39
CA ALA A 69 -6.99 -6.57 -7.37
C ALA A 69 -6.14 -5.42 -6.77
N TYR A 70 -4.93 -5.23 -7.29
CA TYR A 70 -4.06 -4.09 -6.90
C TYR A 70 -4.78 -2.73 -7.00
N SER A 71 -5.64 -2.57 -8.01
CA SER A 71 -6.42 -1.35 -8.23
C SER A 71 -7.28 -0.95 -7.03
N GLU A 72 -7.77 -1.90 -6.23
CA GLU A 72 -8.56 -1.62 -5.03
C GLU A 72 -7.72 -0.89 -3.97
N PHE A 73 -6.47 -1.31 -3.76
CA PHE A 73 -5.55 -0.61 -2.87
C PHE A 73 -5.19 0.77 -3.42
N HIS A 74 -4.85 0.83 -4.72
CA HIS A 74 -4.39 2.06 -5.37
C HIS A 74 -5.42 3.20 -5.31
N LYS A 75 -6.73 2.89 -5.34
CA LYS A 75 -7.81 3.87 -5.12
C LYS A 75 -7.66 4.65 -3.81
N HIS A 76 -7.22 3.98 -2.75
CA HIS A 76 -7.00 4.60 -1.44
C HIS A 76 -5.63 5.29 -1.30
N ILE A 77 -4.65 4.88 -2.09
CA ILE A 77 -3.27 5.39 -2.03
C ILE A 77 -3.13 6.70 -2.81
N LYS A 78 -3.59 6.75 -4.06
CA LYS A 78 -3.26 7.81 -5.04
C LYS A 78 -3.48 9.23 -4.51
N TRP A 79 -4.67 9.50 -3.98
CA TRP A 79 -5.03 10.84 -3.54
C TRP A 79 -4.34 11.24 -2.23
N ARG A 80 -4.06 10.27 -1.34
CA ARG A 80 -3.33 10.50 -0.09
C ARG A 80 -1.87 10.82 -0.37
N LEU A 81 -1.26 10.06 -1.28
CA LEU A 81 0.12 10.27 -1.70
C LEU A 81 0.28 11.64 -2.35
N ARG A 82 -0.59 11.98 -3.32
CA ARG A 82 -0.53 13.25 -4.04
C ARG A 82 -0.54 14.47 -3.11
N ARG A 83 -1.37 14.45 -2.06
CA ARG A 83 -1.41 15.54 -1.07
C ARG A 83 -0.08 15.71 -0.34
N ARG A 84 0.59 14.61 0.00
CA ARG A 84 1.88 14.65 0.71
C ARG A 84 3.02 15.08 -0.18
N GLU A 85 3.04 14.65 -1.43
CA GLU A 85 4.03 15.10 -2.42
C GLU A 85 4.00 16.62 -2.59
N LEU A 86 2.79 17.21 -2.68
CA LEU A 86 2.63 18.67 -2.79
C LEU A 86 3.14 19.40 -1.55
N MET A 87 2.85 18.88 -0.35
CA MET A 87 3.36 19.44 0.90
C MET A 87 4.89 19.34 0.98
N LEU A 88 5.45 18.18 0.65
CA LEU A 88 6.90 17.96 0.65
C LEU A 88 7.61 18.90 -0.31
N SER A 89 7.08 19.05 -1.54
CA SER A 89 7.58 19.99 -2.54
C SER A 89 7.56 21.43 -2.02
N SER A 90 6.47 21.85 -1.38
CA SER A 90 6.33 23.19 -0.81
C SER A 90 7.31 23.44 0.35
N LEU A 91 7.53 22.44 1.20
CA LEU A 91 8.51 22.50 2.28
C LEU A 91 9.95 22.56 1.76
N GLN A 92 10.26 21.78 0.71
CA GLN A 92 11.57 21.78 0.07
C GLN A 92 11.85 23.14 -0.59
N GLN A 93 10.88 23.72 -1.31
CA GLN A 93 11.01 25.04 -1.90
C GLN A 93 11.28 26.10 -0.83
N LYS A 94 10.48 26.13 0.24
CA LYS A 94 10.67 27.08 1.33
C LYS A 94 12.02 26.93 2.01
N LYS A 95 12.55 25.70 2.13
CA LYS A 95 13.88 25.46 2.68
C LYS A 95 14.95 26.07 1.78
N LEU A 96 14.85 25.89 0.46
CA LEU A 96 15.78 26.49 -0.50
C LEU A 96 15.77 28.01 -0.39
N ASP A 97 14.59 28.62 -0.38
CA ASP A 97 14.42 30.08 -0.27
C ASP A 97 15.03 30.67 1.02
N LEU A 98 15.10 29.88 2.10
CA LEU A 98 15.71 30.29 3.38
C LEU A 98 17.23 30.06 3.44
N THR A 99 17.78 29.25 2.54
CA THR A 99 19.20 28.88 2.50
C THR A 99 19.98 29.49 1.33
N ALA A 100 19.27 30.11 0.39
CA ALA A 100 19.80 30.90 -0.72
C ALA A 100 20.02 32.36 -0.30
#